data_AF-A0A6U0IS47-F1
#
_entry.id   AF-A0A6U0IS47-F1
#
_cell.length_a   1.000
_cell.length_b   1.000
_cell.length_c   1.000
_cell.angle_alpha   90.00
_cell.angle_beta   90.00
_cell.angle_gamma   90.00
#
_symmetry.space_group_name_H-M   'P 1'
#
loop_
_entity.id
_entity.type
_entity.pdbx_description
1 polymer ?
#
loop_
_entity_poly.entity_id
_entity_poly.type
_entity_poly.pdbx_seq_one_letter_code
_entity_poly.pdbx_strand_id
1 'polypeptide(L)'
;RTLLKQKISYCLEWTTLLDALAIFPYYIERYEETNGLLSLRLLRLFRVFQLLRLGKYNTTFLSLMNVLMESILSFNILLIVLIFGAAFFGSCIYWMEKGTWKYTTHTDPPSFAYMRIGADGETEEPTPFTSIPAAFWWFIVTATTVGYGDTYPT
;
A
#
# COMPACT_ATOMS: atom_id res chain seq x y z
N ARG A 1 7.06 6.01 -38.15
CA ARG A 1 6.66 5.12 -37.02
C ARG A 1 7.77 4.91 -35.98
N THR A 2 9.05 4.94 -36.36
CA THR A 2 10.22 4.82 -35.46
C THR A 2 10.40 6.00 -34.50
N LEU A 3 10.15 7.24 -34.97
CA LEU A 3 10.31 8.46 -34.17
C LEU A 3 9.33 8.57 -32.98
N LEU A 4 8.09 8.10 -33.14
CA LEU A 4 7.10 8.07 -32.05
C LEU A 4 7.49 7.05 -30.97
N LYS A 5 7.99 5.88 -31.37
CA LYS A 5 8.48 4.87 -30.42
C LYS A 5 9.70 5.37 -29.65
N GLN A 6 10.64 6.05 -30.31
CA GLN A 6 11.80 6.65 -29.62
C GLN A 6 11.38 7.76 -28.64
N LYS A 7 10.44 8.64 -29.02
CA LYS A 7 9.92 9.69 -28.13
C LYS A 7 9.18 9.11 -26.91
N ILE A 8 8.36 8.08 -27.11
CA ILE A 8 7.64 7.42 -26.00
C ILE A 8 8.63 6.70 -25.08
N SER A 9 9.63 6.02 -25.66
CA SER A 9 10.71 5.38 -24.89
C SER A 9 11.50 6.39 -24.05
N TYR A 10 11.76 7.58 -24.59
CA TYR A 10 12.45 8.66 -23.88
C TYR A 10 11.59 9.28 -22.76
N CYS A 11 10.28 9.44 -22.98
CA CYS A 11 9.36 9.90 -21.94
C CYS A 11 9.20 8.90 -20.80
N LEU A 12 9.39 7.60 -21.07
CA LEU A 12 9.33 6.52 -20.08
C LEU A 12 10.69 6.20 -19.46
N GLU A 13 11.74 6.92 -19.83
CA GLU A 13 13.02 6.82 -19.16
C GLU A 13 12.87 7.26 -17.70
N TRP A 14 13.44 6.49 -16.78
CA TRP A 14 13.28 6.72 -15.34
C TRP A 14 13.70 8.13 -14.90
N THR A 15 14.74 8.67 -15.52
CA THR A 15 15.22 10.03 -15.29
C THR A 15 14.18 11.07 -15.75
N THR A 16 13.55 10.90 -16.91
CA THR A 16 12.52 11.79 -17.45
C THR A 16 11.22 11.71 -16.63
N LEU A 17 10.86 10.52 -16.15
CA LEU A 17 9.69 10.31 -15.30
C LEU A 17 9.83 11.06 -13.95
N LEU A 18 11.02 11.08 -13.36
CA LEU A 18 11.30 11.87 -12.15
C LEU A 18 11.13 13.38 -12.36
N ASP A 19 11.52 13.90 -13.53
CA ASP A 19 11.32 15.32 -13.85
C ASP A 19 9.84 15.65 -14.03
N ALA A 20 9.09 14.75 -14.68
CA ALA A 20 7.63 14.92 -14.85
C ALA A 20 6.91 14.94 -13.50
N LEU A 21 7.25 14.03 -12.57
CA LEU A 21 6.68 14.00 -11.21
C LEU A 21 7.04 15.24 -10.39
N ALA A 22 8.22 15.83 -10.59
CA ALA A 22 8.62 17.04 -9.87
C ALA A 22 7.79 18.29 -10.27
N ILE A 23 7.36 18.38 -11.52
CA ILE A 23 6.58 19.52 -12.04
C ILE A 23 5.06 19.26 -11.92
N PHE A 24 4.64 18.00 -11.80
CA PHE A 24 3.25 17.57 -11.59
C PHE A 24 2.45 18.38 -10.55
N PRO A 25 2.92 18.60 -9.31
CA PRO A 25 2.15 19.34 -8.31
C PRO A 25 1.84 20.78 -8.74
N TYR A 26 2.77 21.46 -9.44
CA TYR A 26 2.58 22.83 -9.93
C TYR A 26 1.46 22.92 -11.00
N TYR A 27 1.41 21.94 -11.91
CA TYR A 27 0.37 21.91 -12.95
C TYR A 27 -1.03 21.61 -12.41
N ILE A 28 -1.14 20.77 -11.38
CA ILE A 28 -2.43 20.46 -10.75
C ILE A 28 -2.93 21.65 -9.93
N GLU A 29 -2.06 22.34 -9.18
CA GLU A 29 -2.40 23.56 -8.44
C GLU A 29 -3.02 24.64 -9.36
N ARG A 30 -2.71 24.63 -10.66
CA ARG A 30 -3.23 25.58 -11.65
C ARG A 30 -4.64 25.25 -12.16
N TYR A 31 -5.07 23.99 -12.11
CA TYR A 31 -6.32 23.52 -12.73
C TYR A 31 -7.48 23.40 -11.72
N GLU A 32 -7.21 23.06 -10.45
CA GLU A 32 -8.25 22.99 -9.42
C GLU A 32 -8.48 24.35 -8.72
N GLU A 33 -9.42 25.16 -9.22
CA GLU A 33 -9.92 26.34 -8.49
C GLU A 33 -11.03 25.99 -7.46
N THR A 34 -11.51 24.74 -7.39
CA THR A 34 -12.82 24.43 -6.77
C THR A 34 -12.82 23.59 -5.48
N ASN A 35 -11.69 22.97 -5.04
CA ASN A 35 -11.64 22.10 -3.85
C ASN A 35 -10.55 22.53 -2.82
N GLY A 36 -10.70 23.71 -2.23
CA GLY A 36 -9.60 24.52 -1.69
C GLY A 36 -8.91 24.15 -0.37
N LEU A 37 -8.94 22.92 0.17
CA LEU A 37 -8.21 22.64 1.45
C LEU A 37 -7.53 21.26 1.55
N LEU A 38 -8.16 20.16 1.12
CA LEU A 38 -7.56 18.83 1.21
C LEU A 38 -6.62 18.53 0.04
N SER A 39 -6.97 18.93 -1.20
CA SER A 39 -6.08 18.78 -2.35
C SER A 39 -4.80 19.62 -2.19
N LEU A 40 -4.92 20.84 -1.67
CA LEU A 40 -3.78 21.70 -1.35
C LEU A 40 -2.82 21.13 -0.28
N ARG A 41 -3.29 20.28 0.63
CA ARG A 41 -2.44 19.61 1.63
C ARG A 41 -1.74 18.39 1.05
N LEU A 42 -2.46 17.56 0.29
CA LEU A 42 -1.89 16.40 -0.38
C LEU A 42 -0.85 16.81 -1.44
N LEU A 43 -1.08 17.91 -2.16
CA LEU A 43 -0.13 18.47 -3.14
C LEU A 43 1.20 18.90 -2.53
N ARG A 44 1.24 19.24 -1.23
CA ARG A 44 2.49 19.51 -0.52
C ARG A 44 3.29 18.24 -0.24
N LEU A 45 2.65 17.07 -0.05
CA LEU A 45 3.36 15.79 0.06
C LEU A 45 4.02 15.41 -1.26
N PHE A 46 3.38 15.71 -2.40
CA PHE A 46 3.98 15.51 -3.72
C PHE A 46 5.23 16.39 -3.96
N ARG A 47 5.44 17.45 -3.18
CA ARG A 47 6.69 18.22 -3.24
C ARG A 47 7.90 17.42 -2.76
N VAL A 48 7.72 16.33 -2.00
CA VAL A 48 8.83 15.43 -1.64
C VAL A 48 9.49 14.84 -2.90
N PHE A 49 8.74 14.64 -3.99
CA PHE A 49 9.30 14.21 -5.27
C PHE A 49 10.21 15.28 -5.90
N GLN A 50 10.05 16.56 -5.56
CA GLN A 50 10.98 17.61 -5.99
C GLN A 50 12.34 17.49 -5.31
N LEU A 51 12.42 16.92 -4.10
CA LEU A 51 13.71 16.60 -3.46
C LEU A 51 14.48 15.55 -4.28
N LEU A 52 13.78 14.61 -4.94
CA LEU A 52 14.40 13.61 -5.80
C LEU A 52 15.06 14.22 -7.04
N ARG A 53 14.63 15.41 -7.48
CA ARG A 53 15.32 16.17 -8.55
C ARG A 53 16.74 16.54 -8.15
N LEU A 54 16.97 16.90 -6.88
CA LEU A 54 18.32 17.19 -6.37
C LEU A 54 19.23 15.96 -6.43
N GLY A 55 18.64 14.77 -6.29
CA GLY A 55 19.32 13.50 -6.44
C GLY A 55 19.95 13.30 -7.83
N LYS A 56 19.36 13.82 -8.91
CA LYS A 56 19.92 13.67 -10.27
C LYS A 56 21.28 14.35 -10.45
N TYR A 57 21.54 15.41 -9.69
CA TYR A 57 22.81 16.13 -9.75
C TYR A 57 23.92 15.39 -8.98
N ASN A 58 23.56 14.40 -8.15
CA ASN A 58 24.51 13.59 -7.42
C ASN A 58 24.73 12.25 -8.14
N THR A 59 25.96 12.01 -8.59
CA THR A 59 26.35 10.76 -9.25
C THR A 59 26.10 9.53 -8.38
N THR A 60 26.26 9.64 -7.06
CA THR A 60 25.98 8.56 -6.09
C THR A 60 24.51 8.16 -6.10
N PHE A 61 23.61 9.13 -6.22
CA PHE A 61 22.17 8.85 -6.24
C PHE A 61 21.73 8.22 -7.56
N LEU A 62 22.34 8.62 -8.69
CA LEU A 62 22.11 7.96 -9.98
C LEU A 62 22.59 6.50 -9.96
N SER A 63 23.75 6.21 -9.36
CA SER A 63 24.24 4.83 -9.19
C SER A 63 23.32 4.00 -8.28
N LEU A 64 22.88 4.56 -7.15
CA LEU A 64 21.90 3.92 -6.26
C LEU A 64 20.63 3.53 -7.04
N MET A 65 20.13 4.45 -7.85
CA MET A 65 18.92 4.27 -8.62
C MET A 65 19.06 3.17 -9.69
N ASN A 66 20.20 3.12 -10.37
CA ASN A 66 20.50 2.06 -11.33
C ASN A 66 20.52 0.68 -10.66
N VAL A 67 21.13 0.56 -9.48
CA VAL A 67 21.17 -0.69 -8.70
C VAL A 67 19.76 -1.12 -8.26
N LEU A 68 18.92 -0.17 -7.85
CA LEU A 68 17.52 -0.45 -7.51
C LEU A 68 16.76 -1.01 -8.72
N MET A 69 16.93 -0.40 -9.89
CA MET A 69 16.29 -0.85 -11.13
C MET A 69 16.75 -2.24 -11.55
N GLU A 70 18.03 -2.55 -11.37
CA GLU A 70 18.59 -3.88 -11.63
C GLU A 70 18.01 -4.94 -10.68
N SER A 71 17.68 -4.54 -9.45
CA SER A 71 17.13 -5.43 -8.42
C SER A 71 15.61 -5.65 -8.51
N ILE A 72 14.89 -4.91 -9.37
CA ILE A 72 13.42 -5.02 -9.49
C ILE A 72 12.99 -6.42 -9.93
N LEU A 73 13.77 -7.10 -10.77
CA LEU A 73 13.41 -8.44 -11.26
C LEU A 73 13.30 -9.45 -10.12
N SER A 74 14.27 -9.43 -9.20
CA SER A 74 14.25 -10.28 -7.99
C SER A 74 13.14 -9.88 -7.02
N PHE A 75 12.86 -8.59 -6.92
CA PHE A 75 11.79 -8.07 -6.07
C PHE A 75 10.39 -8.47 -6.57
N ASN A 76 10.18 -8.57 -7.89
CA ASN A 76 8.89 -8.97 -8.45
C ASN A 76 8.50 -10.40 -8.05
N ILE A 77 9.46 -11.34 -8.06
CA ILE A 77 9.21 -12.72 -7.63
C ILE A 77 8.81 -12.77 -6.15
N LEU A 78 9.51 -12.00 -5.30
CA LEU A 78 9.18 -11.87 -3.88
C LEU A 78 7.73 -11.36 -3.68
N LEU A 79 7.33 -10.32 -4.41
CA LEU A 79 5.96 -9.78 -4.35
C LEU A 79 4.91 -10.82 -4.75
N ILE A 80 5.16 -11.60 -5.81
CA ILE A 80 4.24 -12.67 -6.23
C ILE A 80 4.08 -13.73 -5.13
N VAL A 81 5.19 -14.17 -4.53
CA VAL A 81 5.16 -15.13 -3.42
C VAL A 81 4.40 -14.58 -2.22
N LEU A 82 4.59 -13.30 -1.89
CA LEU A 82 3.90 -12.66 -0.76
C LEU A 82 2.39 -12.50 -1.02
N ILE A 83 1.98 -12.12 -2.23
CA ILE A 83 0.56 -12.02 -2.59
C ILE A 83 -0.10 -13.41 -2.62
N PHE A 84 0.57 -14.41 -3.19
CA PHE A 84 0.07 -15.79 -3.21
C PHE A 84 -0.04 -16.36 -1.79
N GLY A 85 0.97 -16.13 -0.96
CA GLY A 85 0.94 -16.49 0.46
C GLY A 85 -0.21 -15.79 1.19
N ALA A 86 -0.39 -14.49 0.98
CA ALA A 86 -1.49 -13.74 1.57
C ALA A 86 -2.86 -14.27 1.15
N ALA A 87 -3.02 -14.62 -0.13
CA ALA A 87 -4.25 -15.23 -0.65
C ALA A 87 -4.52 -16.60 -0.01
N PHE A 88 -3.50 -17.45 0.10
CA PHE A 88 -3.61 -18.78 0.66
C PHE A 88 -3.90 -18.75 2.17
N PHE A 89 -3.01 -18.13 2.96
CA PHE A 89 -3.15 -18.07 4.41
C PHE A 89 -4.30 -17.16 4.85
N GLY A 90 -4.57 -16.07 4.12
CA GLY A 90 -5.71 -15.21 4.34
C GLY A 90 -7.04 -15.91 4.14
N SER A 91 -7.13 -16.81 3.15
CA SER A 91 -8.32 -17.66 2.95
C SER A 91 -8.49 -18.67 4.10
N CYS A 92 -7.39 -19.32 4.52
CA CYS A 92 -7.42 -20.28 5.64
C CYS A 92 -7.91 -19.63 6.94
N ILE A 93 -7.30 -18.49 7.32
CA ILE A 93 -7.63 -17.83 8.59
C ILE A 93 -9.03 -17.22 8.56
N TYR A 94 -9.47 -16.67 7.43
CA TYR A 94 -10.83 -16.18 7.28
C TYR A 94 -11.86 -17.27 7.58
N TRP A 95 -11.67 -18.48 7.05
CA TRP A 95 -12.59 -19.59 7.31
C TRP A 95 -12.51 -20.13 8.73
N MET A 96 -11.33 -20.07 9.35
CA MET A 96 -11.11 -20.52 10.72
C MET A 96 -11.71 -19.56 11.75
N GLU A 97 -11.60 -18.25 11.52
CA GLU A 97 -11.89 -17.18 12.48
C GLU A 97 -13.17 -16.38 12.18
N LYS A 98 -13.95 -16.77 11.16
CA LYS A 98 -15.15 -16.04 10.73
C LYS A 98 -16.17 -15.86 11.85
N GLY A 99 -16.20 -16.77 12.83
CA GLY A 99 -17.12 -16.68 13.96
C GLY A 99 -18.59 -16.69 13.55
N THR A 100 -19.45 -16.13 14.40
CA THR A 100 -20.91 -16.08 14.20
C THR A 100 -21.39 -14.66 13.96
N TRP A 101 -22.38 -14.50 13.08
CA TRP A 101 -22.98 -13.19 12.83
C TRP A 101 -23.93 -12.83 13.97
N LYS A 102 -23.60 -11.78 14.73
CA LYS A 102 -24.42 -11.32 15.86
C LYS A 102 -24.55 -9.80 15.87
N TYR A 103 -25.62 -9.30 16.47
CA TYR A 103 -25.78 -7.88 16.75
C TYR A 103 -24.95 -7.55 18.00
N THR A 104 -23.97 -6.66 17.86
CA THR A 104 -23.12 -6.26 19.00
C THR A 104 -23.48 -4.85 19.46
N THR A 105 -23.56 -4.68 20.78
CA THR A 105 -23.74 -3.37 21.43
C THR A 105 -22.40 -2.80 21.90
N HIS A 106 -21.27 -3.51 21.67
CA HIS A 106 -19.94 -3.11 22.12
C HIS A 106 -19.18 -2.19 21.14
N THR A 107 -19.69 -2.00 19.92
CA THR A 107 -19.15 -1.03 18.96
C THR A 107 -19.99 0.26 19.02
N ASP A 108 -19.36 1.44 19.04
CA ASP A 108 -20.07 2.72 18.93
C ASP A 108 -19.88 3.29 17.50
N PRO A 109 -20.89 3.27 16.61
CA PRO A 109 -22.29 2.85 16.82
C PRO A 109 -22.51 1.33 16.75
N PRO A 110 -23.58 0.81 17.39
CA PRO A 110 -23.85 -0.62 17.44
C PRO A 110 -24.22 -1.14 16.06
N SER A 111 -23.49 -2.14 15.58
CA SER A 111 -23.64 -2.68 14.23
C SER A 111 -23.63 -4.21 14.24
N PHE A 112 -24.03 -4.82 13.12
CA PHE A 112 -23.90 -6.26 12.96
C PHE A 112 -22.47 -6.58 12.54
N ALA A 113 -21.83 -7.49 13.27
CA ALA A 113 -20.46 -7.92 13.01
C ALA A 113 -20.33 -9.44 13.19
N TYR A 114 -19.29 -9.99 12.57
CA TYR A 114 -18.85 -11.33 12.84
C TYR A 114 -18.14 -11.35 14.20
N MET A 115 -18.66 -12.10 15.16
CA MET A 115 -18.14 -12.19 16.51
C MET A 115 -17.41 -13.52 16.69
N ARG A 116 -16.23 -13.46 17.29
CA ARG A 116 -15.42 -14.60 17.69
C ARG A 116 -15.25 -14.62 19.22
N ILE A 117 -14.82 -15.75 19.75
CA ILE A 117 -14.40 -15.84 21.15
C ILE A 117 -12.99 -15.25 21.23
N GLY A 118 -12.78 -14.27 22.11
CA GLY A 118 -11.49 -13.62 22.33
C GLY A 118 -10.46 -14.58 22.94
N ALA A 119 -9.21 -14.12 23.02
CA ALA A 119 -8.10 -14.90 23.58
C ALA A 119 -8.34 -15.40 25.02
N ASP A 120 -9.21 -14.70 25.75
CA ASP A 120 -9.56 -14.97 27.13
C ASP A 120 -10.50 -16.19 27.26
N GLY A 121 -11.07 -16.68 26.15
CA GLY A 121 -12.04 -17.79 26.12
C GLY A 121 -13.44 -17.43 26.61
N GLU A 122 -13.63 -16.25 27.19
CA GLU A 122 -14.90 -15.81 27.80
C GLU A 122 -15.55 -14.60 27.11
N THR A 123 -14.76 -13.71 26.52
CA THR A 123 -15.22 -12.46 25.90
C THR A 123 -15.56 -12.68 24.43
N GLU A 124 -16.67 -12.11 23.92
CA GLU A 124 -16.97 -12.08 22.48
C GLU A 124 -16.50 -10.75 21.89
N GLU A 125 -15.62 -10.80 20.89
CA GLU A 125 -15.08 -9.62 20.22
C GLU A 125 -15.28 -9.69 18.70
N PRO A 126 -15.36 -8.55 18.00
CA PRO A 126 -15.49 -8.55 16.55
C PRO A 126 -14.23 -9.15 15.90
N THR A 127 -14.42 -10.10 14.98
CA THR A 127 -13.29 -10.71 14.26
C THR A 127 -12.58 -9.67 13.39
N PRO A 128 -11.24 -9.57 13.46
CA PRO A 128 -10.49 -8.72 12.54
C PRO A 128 -10.51 -9.26 11.10
N PHE A 129 -10.84 -10.54 10.91
CA PHE A 129 -10.86 -11.23 9.63
C PHE A 129 -12.22 -11.12 8.94
N THR A 130 -12.65 -9.89 8.61
CA THR A 130 -13.97 -9.61 8.00
C THR A 130 -14.08 -10.10 6.54
N SER A 131 -12.96 -10.18 5.83
CA SER A 131 -12.88 -10.64 4.44
C SER A 131 -11.49 -11.21 4.14
N ILE A 132 -11.38 -11.99 3.06
CA ILE A 132 -10.08 -12.54 2.62
C ILE A 132 -9.04 -11.43 2.41
N PRO A 133 -9.34 -10.29 1.74
CA PRO A 133 -8.37 -9.19 1.62
C PRO A 133 -8.03 -8.53 2.95
N ALA A 134 -8.96 -8.48 3.91
CA ALA A 134 -8.67 -7.93 5.24
C ALA A 134 -7.63 -8.80 5.98
N ALA A 135 -7.68 -10.13 5.78
CA ALA A 135 -6.71 -11.06 6.34
C ALA A 135 -5.29 -10.93 5.74
N PHE A 136 -5.13 -10.23 4.60
CA PHE A 136 -3.81 -10.01 4.00
C PHE A 136 -2.95 -9.13 4.89
N TRP A 137 -3.53 -8.16 5.60
CA TRP A 137 -2.80 -7.32 6.53
C TRP A 137 -2.08 -8.15 7.59
N TRP A 138 -2.82 -9.04 8.27
CA TRP A 138 -2.27 -9.96 9.25
C TRP A 138 -1.14 -10.83 8.67
N PHE A 139 -1.36 -11.42 7.49
CA PHE A 139 -0.35 -12.26 6.84
C PHE A 139 0.91 -11.46 6.53
N ILE A 140 0.79 -10.26 5.95
CA ILE A 140 1.94 -9.43 5.55
C ILE A 140 2.74 -9.03 6.79
N VAL A 141 2.09 -8.58 7.86
CA VAL A 141 2.74 -8.18 9.11
C VAL A 141 3.46 -9.36 9.78
N THR A 142 2.87 -10.56 9.69
CA THR A 142 3.46 -11.80 10.23
C THR A 142 4.63 -12.29 9.37
N ALA A 143 4.46 -12.33 8.04
CA ALA A 143 5.48 -12.78 7.09
C ALA A 143 6.70 -11.83 7.05
N THR A 144 6.49 -10.55 7.32
CA THR A 144 7.56 -9.55 7.48
C THR A 144 8.12 -9.48 8.91
N THR A 145 7.64 -10.33 9.82
CA THR A 145 8.06 -10.41 11.23
C THR A 145 7.91 -9.10 12.01
N VAL A 146 7.03 -8.20 11.56
CA VAL A 146 6.74 -6.93 12.24
C VAL A 146 5.91 -7.17 13.50
N GLY A 147 4.85 -7.98 13.38
CA GLY A 147 4.08 -8.47 14.53
C GLY A 147 3.46 -7.37 15.43
N TYR A 148 2.72 -6.41 14.86
CA TYR A 148 2.07 -5.35 15.65
C TYR A 148 1.13 -5.88 16.75
N GLY A 149 0.53 -7.07 16.56
CA GLY A 149 -0.41 -7.67 17.51
C GLY A 149 -1.81 -7.06 17.50
N ASP A 150 -2.11 -6.23 16.50
CA ASP A 150 -3.44 -5.63 16.27
C ASP A 150 -4.46 -6.63 15.70
N THR A 151 -3.96 -7.63 14.98
CA THR A 151 -4.75 -8.74 14.43
C THR A 151 -4.05 -10.05 14.74
N TYR A 152 -4.80 -11.04 15.24
CA TYR A 152 -4.27 -12.36 15.57
C TYR A 152 -5.41 -13.40 15.62
N PRO A 153 -5.18 -14.65 15.21
CA PRO A 153 -6.13 -15.76 15.44
C PRO A 153 -6.23 -16.11 16.93
N THR A 154 -7.38 -16.67 17.36
CA THR A 154 -7.68 -17.04 18.75
C THR A 154 -8.23 -18.45 18.86
#